data_AF-A0A0N4XTU2-F1
#
_entry.id   AF-A0A0N4XTU2-F1
#
_cell.length_a   1.000
_cell.length_b   1.000
_cell.length_c   1.000
_cell.angle_alpha   90.00
_cell.angle_beta   90.00
_cell.angle_gamma   90.00
#
_symmetry.space_group_name_H-M   'P 1'
#
loop_
_entity.id
_entity.type
_entity.pdbx_description
1 polymer ?
#
loop_
_entity_poly.entity_id
_entity_poly.type
_entity_poly.pdbx_seq_one_letter_code
_entity_poly.pdbx_strand_id
1 'polypeptide(L)'
;MRRAPTCKSSTSILYAWAKDAPELILPKGVGFRVGGDSGINYLVMQPDHLDHSGVTLYHTETPQPKSAATMLLVTGGLLPPKTTESFETACVIEEDVELHPFAFRTHAHRHGVEVAGWVVTENQKGEDEWFLVGKRDPQLPQMFAPVKNTSLVVHQGDMLAARCILKNNEDRVIKMGPTGEDEMCNFYMIS
;
A
#
# COMPACT_ATOMS: atom_id res chain seq x y z
N MET A 1 -8.49 7.37 26.13
CA MET A 1 -7.10 7.02 25.76
C MET A 1 -6.61 8.01 24.71
N ARG A 2 -5.51 8.72 24.93
CA ARG A 2 -4.84 9.49 23.88
C ARG A 2 -4.13 8.49 22.95
N ARG A 3 -4.57 8.41 21.69
CA ARG A 3 -3.86 7.65 20.65
C ARG A 3 -2.68 8.50 20.16
N ALA A 4 -1.47 7.98 20.28
CA ALA A 4 -0.28 8.59 19.70
C ALA A 4 -0.07 8.00 18.29
N PRO A 5 0.54 8.76 17.35
CA PRO A 5 0.98 8.19 16.07
C PRO A 5 2.00 7.07 16.31
N THR A 6 2.03 6.07 15.41
CA THR A 6 2.94 4.91 15.50
C THR A 6 4.40 5.34 15.59
N CYS A 7 4.80 6.31 14.77
CA CYS A 7 6.11 6.94 14.80
C CYS A 7 5.96 8.46 14.78
N LYS A 8 6.98 9.18 15.29
CA LYS A 8 7.04 10.65 15.26
C LYS A 8 7.35 11.19 13.85
N SER A 9 8.05 10.41 13.04
CA SER A 9 8.44 10.72 11.65
C SER A 9 7.69 9.83 10.65
N SER A 10 7.98 10.01 9.35
CA SER A 10 7.47 9.15 8.28
C SER A 10 7.73 7.66 8.59
N THR A 11 6.75 6.83 8.26
CA THR A 11 6.75 5.39 8.46
C THR A 11 6.73 4.67 7.13
N SER A 12 7.61 3.69 6.95
CA SER A 12 7.55 2.75 5.83
C SER A 12 6.98 1.43 6.33
N ILE A 13 5.85 1.00 5.77
CA ILE A 13 5.31 -0.33 6.06
C ILE A 13 6.20 -1.35 5.35
N LEU A 14 6.84 -2.23 6.12
CA LEU A 14 7.66 -3.33 5.58
C LEU A 14 6.87 -4.62 5.40
N TYR A 15 5.90 -4.84 6.28
CA TYR A 15 5.12 -6.06 6.36
C TYR A 15 3.74 -5.78 6.96
N ALA A 16 2.74 -6.56 6.52
CA ALA A 16 1.40 -6.57 7.10
C ALA A 16 0.85 -8.00 7.03
N TRP A 17 0.22 -8.43 8.11
CA TRP A 17 -0.42 -9.72 8.23
C TRP A 17 -1.84 -9.54 8.73
N ALA A 18 -2.74 -10.39 8.27
CA ALA A 18 -4.11 -10.50 8.77
C ALA A 18 -4.41 -11.96 9.06
N LYS A 19 -5.39 -12.22 9.92
CA LYS A 19 -5.82 -13.59 10.23
C LYS A 19 -6.07 -14.38 8.94
N ASP A 20 -5.50 -15.58 8.86
CA ASP A 20 -5.55 -16.50 7.72
C ASP A 20 -4.80 -16.01 6.45
N ALA A 21 -4.01 -14.94 6.54
CA ALA A 21 -3.11 -14.54 5.47
C ALA A 21 -1.88 -15.48 5.40
N PRO A 22 -1.47 -15.94 4.21
CA PRO A 22 -0.20 -16.60 4.02
C PRO A 22 0.99 -15.69 4.38
N GLU A 23 2.14 -16.31 4.60
CA GLU A 23 3.41 -15.63 4.78
C GLU A 23 3.77 -14.78 3.55
N LEU A 24 4.35 -13.59 3.78
CA LEU A 24 4.96 -12.80 2.71
C LEU A 24 6.39 -13.30 2.47
N ILE A 25 6.60 -13.96 1.34
CA ILE A 25 7.93 -14.41 0.91
C ILE A 25 8.46 -13.42 -0.12
N LEU A 26 9.57 -12.76 0.20
CA LEU A 26 10.25 -11.89 -0.75
C LEU A 26 10.89 -12.71 -1.88
N PRO A 27 10.92 -12.21 -3.13
CA PRO A 27 11.64 -12.87 -4.21
C PRO A 27 13.11 -13.11 -3.87
N LYS A 28 13.71 -14.14 -4.46
CA LYS A 28 15.12 -14.45 -4.23
C LYS A 28 16.02 -13.26 -4.58
N GLY A 29 16.89 -12.87 -3.65
CA GLY A 29 17.82 -11.75 -3.84
C GLY A 29 17.19 -10.37 -3.63
N VAL A 30 15.99 -10.30 -3.06
CA VAL A 30 15.29 -9.06 -2.72
C VAL A 30 15.23 -8.92 -1.19
N GLY A 31 15.52 -7.73 -0.67
CA GLY A 31 15.41 -7.44 0.76
C GLY A 31 15.16 -5.97 1.06
N PHE A 32 14.50 -5.68 2.18
CA PHE A 32 14.39 -4.32 2.70
C PHE A 32 15.68 -3.92 3.41
N ARG A 33 16.25 -2.76 3.05
CA ARG A 33 17.45 -2.23 3.70
C ARG A 33 17.07 -1.53 5.01
N VAL A 34 17.58 -2.03 6.14
CA VAL A 34 17.34 -1.47 7.49
C VAL A 34 18.67 -1.17 8.19
N GLY A 35 18.64 -0.22 9.12
CA GLY A 35 19.82 0.21 9.88
C GLY A 35 20.83 1.05 9.08
N GLY A 36 21.91 1.44 9.75
CA GLY A 36 22.97 2.26 9.15
C GLY A 36 22.44 3.60 8.62
N ASP A 37 22.67 3.85 7.35
CA ASP A 37 22.25 5.03 6.59
C ASP A 37 20.93 4.84 5.83
N SER A 38 20.21 3.72 6.04
CA SER A 38 18.98 3.42 5.28
C SER A 38 17.77 4.29 5.62
N GLY A 39 17.85 5.04 6.72
CA GLY A 39 16.74 5.83 7.26
C GLY A 39 15.74 5.02 8.10
N ILE A 40 15.84 3.68 8.14
CA ILE A 40 14.97 2.80 8.95
C ILE A 40 15.76 2.25 10.14
N ASN A 41 15.77 3.00 11.24
CA ASN A 41 16.56 2.68 12.43
C ASN A 41 15.79 1.91 13.52
N TYR A 42 14.46 1.85 13.40
CA TYR A 42 13.60 1.20 14.37
C TYR A 42 12.52 0.41 13.65
N LEU A 43 12.22 -0.77 14.17
CA LEU A 43 11.08 -1.58 13.75
C LEU A 43 10.00 -1.47 14.81
N VAL A 44 8.80 -1.07 14.41
CA VAL A 44 7.64 -0.93 15.29
C VAL A 44 6.58 -1.93 14.85
N MET A 45 6.17 -2.79 15.78
CA MET A 45 5.07 -3.73 15.57
C MET A 45 3.77 -3.15 16.14
N GLN A 46 2.69 -3.22 15.38
CA GLN A 46 1.35 -2.82 15.83
C GLN A 46 0.44 -4.05 15.88
N PRO A 47 0.33 -4.73 17.02
CA PRO A 47 -0.55 -5.88 17.15
C PRO A 47 -2.01 -5.43 17.33
N ASP A 48 -2.93 -6.19 16.75
CA ASP A 48 -4.37 -5.97 16.93
C ASP A 48 -4.87 -6.45 18.31
N HIS A 49 -4.14 -7.38 18.93
CA HIS A 49 -4.43 -7.93 20.26
C HIS A 49 -3.19 -7.83 21.15
N LEU A 50 -3.41 -7.56 22.44
CA LEU A 50 -2.34 -7.51 23.44
C LEU A 50 -2.07 -8.93 23.98
N ASP A 51 -1.29 -9.70 23.24
CA ASP A 51 -0.82 -11.03 23.63
C ASP A 51 0.69 -11.18 23.34
N HIS A 52 1.19 -12.41 23.34
CA HIS A 52 2.59 -12.73 23.00
C HIS A 52 2.79 -12.97 21.49
N SER A 53 1.88 -12.48 20.64
CA SER A 53 2.04 -12.55 19.19
C SER A 53 3.21 -11.68 18.71
N GLY A 54 3.83 -12.09 17.62
CA GLY A 54 5.00 -11.42 17.06
C GLY A 54 5.23 -11.78 15.61
N VAL A 55 6.30 -11.21 15.04
CA VAL A 55 6.81 -11.53 13.70
C VAL A 55 8.24 -12.01 13.82
N THR A 56 8.56 -13.15 13.19
CA THR A 56 9.94 -13.60 13.02
C THR A 56 10.51 -12.97 11.76
N LEU A 57 11.63 -12.25 11.91
CA LEU A 57 12.32 -11.60 10.79
C LEU A 57 13.60 -12.35 10.45
N TYR A 58 13.74 -12.72 9.18
CA TYR A 58 14.99 -13.25 8.64
C TYR A 58 15.81 -12.09 8.08
N HIS A 59 17.07 -11.98 8.51
CA HIS A 59 17.97 -10.91 8.09
C HIS A 59 19.34 -11.46 7.69
N THR A 60 20.11 -10.65 6.98
CA THR A 60 21.47 -10.94 6.57
C THR A 60 22.27 -9.65 6.49
N GLU A 61 23.56 -9.70 6.82
CA GLU A 61 24.49 -8.59 6.59
C GLU A 61 24.98 -8.55 5.14
N THR A 62 24.80 -9.65 4.38
CA THR A 62 25.20 -9.73 2.97
C THR A 62 24.28 -8.86 2.13
N PRO A 63 24.81 -7.85 1.41
CA PRO A 63 24.03 -7.01 0.52
C PRO A 63 23.26 -7.84 -0.50
N GLN A 64 21.96 -7.57 -0.64
CA GLN A 64 21.12 -8.20 -1.65
C GLN A 64 21.27 -7.48 -3.00
N PRO A 65 21.18 -8.20 -4.14
CA PRO A 65 21.31 -7.59 -5.46
C PRO A 65 20.15 -6.64 -5.80
N LYS A 66 18.99 -6.77 -5.12
CA LYS A 66 17.81 -5.92 -5.30
C LYS A 66 17.30 -5.43 -3.95
N SER A 67 16.87 -4.17 -3.91
CA SER A 67 16.24 -3.58 -2.72
C SER A 67 14.73 -3.58 -2.88
N ALA A 68 14.00 -3.99 -1.84
CA ALA A 68 12.55 -3.83 -1.78
C ALA A 68 12.19 -2.44 -1.24
N ALA A 69 11.13 -1.85 -1.78
CA ALA A 69 10.50 -0.65 -1.25
C ALA A 69 8.98 -0.79 -1.27
N THR A 70 8.32 -0.11 -0.32
CA THR A 70 6.85 -0.01 -0.29
C THR A 70 6.44 1.39 -0.68
N MET A 71 5.75 1.51 -1.81
CA MET A 71 5.08 2.73 -2.23
C MET A 71 3.67 2.79 -1.66
N LEU A 72 3.27 3.96 -1.19
CA LEU A 72 1.93 4.24 -0.66
C LEU A 72 1.25 5.29 -1.52
N LEU A 73 0.20 4.89 -2.21
CA LEU A 73 -0.74 5.80 -2.85
C LEU A 73 -1.90 6.05 -1.87
N VAL A 74 -2.08 7.32 -1.49
CA VAL A 74 -3.13 7.75 -0.57
C VAL A 74 -3.82 8.98 -1.13
N THR A 75 -5.12 9.11 -0.88
CA THR A 75 -5.88 10.30 -1.24
C THR A 75 -6.70 10.81 -0.05
N GLY A 76 -7.24 12.02 -0.19
CA GLY A 76 -8.06 12.71 0.79
C GLY A 76 -9.43 13.04 0.22
N GLY A 77 -10.38 13.42 1.08
CA GLY A 77 -11.69 13.86 0.63
C GLY A 77 -12.78 13.76 1.68
N LEU A 78 -13.99 14.10 1.25
CA LEU A 78 -15.23 13.98 2.02
C LEU A 78 -16.17 13.04 1.27
N LEU A 79 -16.66 12.02 1.94
CA LEU A 79 -17.66 11.08 1.45
C LEU A 79 -19.05 11.53 1.94
N PRO A 80 -19.91 12.07 1.06
CA PRO A 80 -21.23 12.57 1.44
C PRO A 80 -22.16 11.46 1.99
N PRO A 81 -23.22 11.82 2.73
CA PRO A 81 -24.21 10.85 3.20
C PRO A 81 -24.99 10.23 2.06
N LYS A 82 -25.32 8.94 2.19
CA LYS A 82 -26.15 8.17 1.23
C LYS A 82 -25.61 8.11 -0.21
N THR A 83 -24.28 8.15 -0.39
CA THR A 83 -23.66 8.08 -1.72
C THR A 83 -22.64 6.96 -1.85
N THR A 84 -22.36 6.59 -3.10
CA THR A 84 -21.17 5.82 -3.48
C THR A 84 -20.29 6.76 -4.30
N GLU A 85 -19.05 6.95 -3.89
CA GLU A 85 -18.10 7.86 -4.56
C GLU A 85 -16.81 7.13 -4.90
N SER A 86 -16.11 7.64 -5.92
CA SER A 86 -14.74 7.26 -6.22
C SER A 86 -13.76 8.31 -5.72
N PHE A 87 -12.60 7.85 -5.26
CA PHE A 87 -11.50 8.70 -4.84
C PHE A 87 -10.22 8.21 -5.51
N GLU A 88 -9.54 9.12 -6.20
CA GLU A 88 -8.37 8.82 -6.99
C GLU A 88 -7.12 9.50 -6.45
N THR A 89 -5.97 8.89 -6.72
CA THR A 89 -4.64 9.51 -6.61
C THR A 89 -3.79 9.02 -7.77
N ALA A 90 -2.90 9.88 -8.23
CA ALA A 90 -1.96 9.57 -9.29
C ALA A 90 -0.64 10.32 -9.05
N CYS A 91 0.49 9.65 -9.27
CA CYS A 91 1.82 10.24 -9.16
C CYS A 91 2.71 9.70 -10.27
N VAL A 92 3.52 10.58 -10.87
CA VAL A 92 4.54 10.20 -11.84
C VAL A 92 5.79 9.74 -11.10
N ILE A 93 6.44 8.68 -11.59
CA ILE A 93 7.74 8.24 -11.09
C ILE A 93 8.82 9.19 -11.62
N GLU A 94 9.46 9.92 -10.72
CA GLU A 94 10.50 10.90 -11.08
C GLU A 94 11.89 10.28 -11.03
N GLU A 95 12.07 9.21 -10.26
CA GLU A 95 13.34 8.54 -10.07
C GLU A 95 13.71 7.66 -11.26
N ASP A 96 14.98 7.71 -11.68
CA ASP A 96 15.56 6.81 -12.67
C ASP A 96 15.88 5.45 -12.04
N VAL A 97 14.82 4.66 -11.81
CA VAL A 97 14.88 3.32 -11.24
C VAL A 97 13.82 2.42 -11.87
N GLU A 98 14.18 1.16 -12.11
CA GLU A 98 13.22 0.14 -12.54
C GLU A 98 12.53 -0.48 -11.32
N LEU A 99 11.21 -0.40 -11.28
CA LEU A 99 10.41 -0.97 -10.20
C LEU A 99 9.67 -2.19 -10.73
N HIS A 100 9.72 -3.29 -9.98
CA HIS A 100 9.06 -4.55 -10.34
C HIS A 100 7.99 -4.91 -9.30
N PRO A 101 6.75 -4.43 -9.45
CA PRO A 101 5.69 -4.72 -8.48
C PRO A 101 5.47 -6.23 -8.32
N PHE A 102 5.60 -6.74 -7.10
CA PHE A 102 5.39 -8.17 -6.81
C PHE A 102 4.34 -8.43 -5.75
N ALA A 103 4.02 -7.44 -4.90
CA ALA A 103 2.94 -7.53 -3.94
C ALA A 103 2.19 -6.21 -3.77
N PHE A 104 0.92 -6.28 -3.38
CA PHE A 104 0.11 -5.09 -3.09
C PHE A 104 -0.80 -5.33 -1.89
N ARG A 105 -1.17 -4.27 -1.18
CA ARG A 105 -2.16 -4.30 -0.09
C ARG A 105 -3.13 -3.14 -0.26
N THR A 106 -4.42 -3.44 -0.11
CA THR A 106 -5.48 -2.43 -0.07
C THR A 106 -5.89 -2.15 1.37
N HIS A 107 -6.22 -0.90 1.67
CA HIS A 107 -6.75 -0.52 2.97
C HIS A 107 -7.76 0.61 2.86
N ALA A 108 -8.90 0.40 3.50
CA ALA A 108 -9.94 1.37 3.79
C ALA A 108 -10.57 0.98 5.14
N HIS A 109 -11.34 1.88 5.75
CA HIS A 109 -12.18 1.53 6.88
C HIS A 109 -13.51 0.94 6.37
N ARG A 110 -14.58 1.05 7.15
CA ARG A 110 -15.84 0.30 6.99
C ARG A 110 -16.66 0.58 5.73
N HIS A 111 -16.39 1.66 5.02
CA HIS A 111 -17.12 2.05 3.80
C HIS A 111 -16.41 1.61 2.52
N GLY A 112 -15.21 1.05 2.61
CA GLY A 112 -14.47 0.57 1.45
C GLY A 112 -15.16 -0.60 0.75
N VAL A 113 -15.43 -0.45 -0.54
CA VAL A 113 -16.02 -1.49 -1.39
C VAL A 113 -14.95 -2.13 -2.27
N GLU A 114 -14.11 -1.32 -2.90
CA GLU A 114 -13.06 -1.79 -3.78
C GLU A 114 -11.91 -0.80 -3.77
N VAL A 115 -10.68 -1.31 -3.75
CA VAL A 115 -9.49 -0.50 -4.01
C VAL A 115 -8.68 -1.18 -5.10
N ALA A 116 -8.22 -0.40 -6.07
CA ALA A 116 -7.42 -0.87 -7.19
C ALA A 116 -6.29 0.09 -7.50
N GLY A 117 -5.20 -0.45 -8.05
CA GLY A 117 -4.02 0.30 -8.46
C GLY A 117 -3.53 -0.14 -9.83
N TRP A 118 -2.99 0.81 -10.59
CA TRP A 118 -2.53 0.66 -11.95
C TRP A 118 -1.17 1.33 -12.15
N VAL A 119 -0.40 0.79 -13.09
CA VAL A 119 0.67 1.50 -13.78
C VAL A 119 0.08 2.04 -15.08
N VAL A 120 0.36 3.29 -15.37
CA VAL A 120 -0.08 3.99 -16.59
C VAL A 120 1.17 4.43 -17.33
N THR A 121 1.32 3.94 -18.56
CA THR A 121 2.48 4.24 -19.40
C THR A 121 2.00 4.91 -20.68
N GLU A 122 2.71 5.91 -21.17
CA GLU A 122 2.42 6.53 -22.46
C GLU A 122 3.07 5.73 -23.60
N ASN A 123 2.27 5.31 -24.59
CA ASN A 123 2.82 4.60 -25.74
C ASN A 123 3.41 5.57 -26.79
N GLN A 124 4.01 5.03 -27.85
CA GLN A 124 4.65 5.83 -28.91
C GLN A 124 3.72 6.80 -29.65
N LYS A 125 2.41 6.65 -29.51
CA LYS A 125 1.39 7.52 -30.11
C LYS A 125 0.88 8.61 -29.17
N GLY A 126 1.38 8.64 -27.93
CA GLY A 126 0.89 9.54 -26.88
C GLY A 126 -0.42 9.06 -26.25
N GLU A 127 -0.72 7.76 -26.30
CA GLU A 127 -1.93 7.18 -25.70
C GLU A 127 -1.57 6.46 -24.40
N ASP A 128 -2.38 6.66 -23.36
CA ASP A 128 -2.20 6.01 -22.05
C ASP A 128 -2.59 4.52 -22.10
N GLU A 129 -1.65 3.65 -21.73
CA GLU A 129 -1.86 2.22 -21.52
C GLU A 129 -1.90 1.91 -20.03
N TRP A 130 -2.97 1.22 -19.59
CA TRP A 130 -3.25 0.97 -18.18
C TRP A 130 -3.04 -0.51 -17.82
N PHE A 131 -2.11 -0.77 -16.91
CA PHE A 131 -1.78 -2.11 -16.43
C PHE A 131 -2.19 -2.27 -14.98
N LEU A 132 -3.11 -3.21 -14.72
CA LEU A 132 -3.58 -3.50 -13.37
C LEU A 132 -2.46 -4.13 -12.53
N VAL A 133 -2.09 -3.46 -11.43
CA VAL A 133 -1.20 -4.02 -10.40
C VAL A 133 -2.00 -4.98 -9.52
N GLY A 134 -3.15 -4.50 -9.03
CA GLY A 134 -3.98 -5.25 -8.09
C GLY A 134 -5.32 -4.60 -7.83
N LYS A 135 -6.30 -5.41 -7.45
CA LYS A 135 -7.66 -4.99 -7.11
C LYS A 135 -8.22 -5.90 -6.04
N ARG A 136 -8.75 -5.35 -4.95
CA ARG A 136 -9.27 -6.14 -3.84
C ARG A 136 -10.30 -5.35 -3.03
N ASP A 137 -11.27 -6.08 -2.49
CA ASP A 137 -12.16 -5.59 -1.44
C ASP A 137 -11.35 -5.35 -0.14
N PRO A 138 -11.27 -4.11 0.38
CA PRO A 138 -10.51 -3.78 1.57
C PRO A 138 -11.10 -4.33 2.89
N GLN A 139 -12.33 -4.87 2.88
CA GLN A 139 -12.94 -5.56 4.02
C GLN A 139 -12.47 -7.02 4.17
N LEU A 140 -11.88 -7.59 3.12
CA LEU A 140 -11.20 -8.89 3.22
C LEU A 140 -9.93 -8.78 4.09
N PRO A 141 -9.36 -9.90 4.58
CA PRO A 141 -8.11 -9.87 5.34
C PRO A 141 -7.05 -9.01 4.64
N GLN A 142 -6.55 -8.00 5.38
CA GLN A 142 -5.69 -6.94 4.88
C GLN A 142 -4.22 -7.34 4.89
N MET A 143 -3.86 -8.16 3.92
CA MET A 143 -2.52 -8.70 3.69
C MET A 143 -1.90 -8.17 2.40
N PHE A 144 -0.61 -8.42 2.21
CA PHE A 144 0.03 -8.27 0.91
C PHE A 144 -0.35 -9.46 0.00
N ALA A 145 -1.12 -9.18 -1.04
CA ALA A 145 -1.48 -10.12 -2.09
C ALA A 145 -0.46 -10.04 -3.24
N PRO A 146 -0.17 -11.15 -3.95
CA PRO A 146 0.77 -11.15 -5.06
C PRO A 146 0.21 -10.37 -6.25
N VAL A 147 1.09 -9.65 -6.96
CA VAL A 147 0.79 -9.05 -8.26
C VAL A 147 0.75 -10.16 -9.31
N LYS A 148 -0.33 -10.22 -10.10
CA LYS A 148 -0.52 -11.31 -11.09
C LYS A 148 0.35 -11.11 -12.34
N ASN A 149 0.55 -9.87 -12.76
CA ASN A 149 1.39 -9.55 -13.91
C ASN A 149 2.86 -9.44 -13.47
N THR A 150 3.59 -10.54 -13.51
CA THR A 150 5.00 -10.60 -13.10
C THR A 150 5.98 -9.98 -14.10
N SER A 151 5.50 -9.64 -15.30
CA SER A 151 6.28 -8.91 -16.32
C SER A 151 6.11 -7.39 -16.25
N LEU A 152 5.33 -6.88 -15.29
CA LEU A 152 5.13 -5.45 -15.13
C LEU A 152 6.43 -4.79 -14.63
N VAL A 153 6.87 -3.77 -15.34
CA VAL A 153 8.00 -2.92 -14.98
C VAL A 153 7.51 -1.48 -15.02
N VAL A 154 7.89 -0.70 -14.01
CA VAL A 154 7.62 0.73 -13.95
C VAL A 154 8.95 1.46 -14.14
N HIS A 155 8.95 2.42 -15.06
CA HIS A 155 10.09 3.24 -15.39
C HIS A 155 9.86 4.70 -15.00
N GLN A 156 10.93 5.49 -15.05
CA GLN A 156 10.84 6.94 -14.91
C GLN A 156 9.87 7.52 -15.96
N GLY A 157 8.98 8.40 -15.51
CA GLY A 157 7.94 9.02 -16.34
C GLY A 157 6.62 8.25 -16.38
N ASP A 158 6.61 6.97 -16.01
CA ASP A 158 5.35 6.23 -15.84
C ASP A 158 4.56 6.79 -14.64
N MET A 159 3.25 6.62 -14.67
CA MET A 159 2.36 7.07 -13.61
C MET A 159 1.80 5.88 -12.83
N LEU A 160 1.88 5.95 -11.50
CA LEU A 160 1.11 5.08 -10.61
C LEU A 160 -0.21 5.75 -10.27
N ALA A 161 -1.31 5.04 -10.49
CA ALA A 161 -2.65 5.50 -10.17
C ALA A 161 -3.36 4.52 -9.23
N ALA A 162 -4.16 5.03 -8.30
CA ALA A 162 -5.02 4.22 -7.46
C ALA A 162 -6.43 4.84 -7.36
N ARG A 163 -7.43 3.97 -7.24
CA ARG A 163 -8.84 4.34 -7.04
C ARG A 163 -9.43 3.53 -5.90
N CYS A 164 -10.11 4.20 -4.99
CA CYS A 164 -11.01 3.59 -4.03
C CYS A 164 -12.45 3.88 -4.41
N ILE A 165 -13.31 2.88 -4.30
CA ILE A 165 -14.76 3.04 -4.33
C ILE A 165 -15.26 2.86 -2.90
N LEU A 166 -15.88 3.91 -2.38
CA LEU A 166 -16.41 3.96 -1.01
C LEU A 166 -17.92 4.13 -1.05
N LYS A 167 -18.64 3.48 -0.13
CA LYS A 167 -20.11 3.57 -0.02
C LYS A 167 -20.52 3.99 1.37
N ASN A 168 -21.11 5.17 1.49
CA ASN A 168 -21.65 5.70 2.73
C ASN A 168 -23.17 5.50 2.80
N ASN A 169 -23.61 4.61 3.67
CA ASN A 169 -25.03 4.38 3.94
C ASN A 169 -25.56 5.19 5.13
N GLU A 170 -24.73 6.01 5.77
CA GLU A 170 -25.12 6.87 6.90
C GLU A 170 -25.71 8.21 6.44
N ASP A 171 -26.29 8.92 7.41
CA ASP A 171 -26.88 10.26 7.27
C ASP A 171 -25.88 11.38 7.58
N ARG A 172 -24.59 11.07 7.73
CA ARG A 172 -23.51 12.05 7.96
C ARG A 172 -22.42 11.98 6.90
N VAL A 173 -21.69 13.08 6.74
CA VAL A 173 -20.45 13.10 5.95
C VAL A 173 -19.36 12.34 6.70
N ILE A 174 -18.62 11.50 5.97
CA ILE A 174 -17.42 10.83 6.47
C ILE A 174 -16.20 11.51 5.85
N LYS A 175 -15.27 11.98 6.68
CA LYS A 175 -14.02 12.56 6.19
C LYS A 175 -12.94 11.49 6.11
N MET A 176 -11.97 11.67 5.22
CA MET A 176 -10.76 10.84 5.27
C MET A 176 -9.87 11.23 6.46
N GLY A 177 -9.32 10.25 7.17
CA GLY A 177 -8.58 10.46 8.40
C GLY A 177 -8.17 9.16 9.12
N PRO A 178 -7.39 9.28 10.21
CA PRO A 178 -6.74 8.15 10.87
C PRO A 178 -7.59 7.40 11.88
N THR A 179 -8.80 7.87 12.20
CA THR A 179 -9.64 7.26 13.24
C THR A 179 -10.64 6.28 12.62
N GLY A 180 -11.16 5.35 13.43
CA GLY A 180 -12.20 4.41 12.96
C GLY A 180 -13.54 5.09 12.60
N GLU A 181 -13.70 6.37 12.95
CA GLU A 181 -14.85 7.20 12.57
C GLU A 181 -14.66 7.93 11.24
N ASP A 182 -13.41 7.97 10.76
CA ASP A 182 -13.00 8.51 9.47
C ASP A 182 -12.92 7.39 8.43
N GLU A 183 -12.55 7.73 7.20
CA GLU A 183 -12.19 6.78 6.15
C GLU A 183 -10.73 6.86 5.72
N MET A 184 -10.26 5.80 5.06
CA MET A 184 -8.97 5.79 4.37
C MET A 184 -9.11 5.27 2.96
N CYS A 185 -8.20 5.70 2.09
CA CYS A 185 -8.05 5.16 0.76
C CYS A 185 -6.55 4.97 0.50
N ASN A 186 -6.05 3.77 0.82
CA ASN A 186 -4.64 3.46 0.73
C ASN A 186 -4.43 2.25 -0.20
N PHE A 187 -3.52 2.41 -1.16
CA PHE A 187 -2.98 1.33 -1.96
C PHE A 187 -1.47 1.25 -1.73
N TYR A 188 -1.02 0.14 -1.14
CA TYR A 188 0.39 -0.16 -0.93
C TYR A 188 0.87 -1.06 -2.05
N MET A 189 2.03 -0.76 -2.61
CA MET A 189 2.69 -1.59 -3.63
C MET A 189 4.13 -1.87 -3.17
N ILE A 190 4.53 -3.14 -3.15
CA ILE A 190 5.91 -3.54 -2.94
C ILE A 190 6.54 -3.88 -4.29
N SER A 191 7.70 -3.28 -4.54
CA SER A 191 8.54 -3.47 -5.72
C SER A 191 10.00 -3.70 -5.33
#